data_AF-A0A2J6X6B1-F1
#
_entry.id   AF-A0A2J6X6B1-F1
#
_cell.length_a   1.000
_cell.length_b   1.000
_cell.length_c   1.000
_cell.angle_alpha   90.00
_cell.angle_beta   90.00
_cell.angle_gamma   90.00
#
_symmetry.space_group_name_H-M   'P 1'
#
loop_
_entity.id
_entity.type
_entity.pdbx_description
1 polymer ?
#
loop_
_entity_poly.entity_id
_entity_poly.type
_entity_poly.pdbx_seq_one_letter_code
_entity_poly.pdbx_strand_id
1 'polypeptide(L)'
;MKLQELQEQLSEKEFSATYKKISNDTVKQERVYLNVNKQYQVFFIDFEDKPFLKVYIKRPEGFDFKNIKQSELETEMCKKAKFQILKLIRNQQVEIKNLEAYEKWEDVLIAPKSGKKKIEIII
;
A
#
# COMPACT_ATOMS: atom_id res chain seq x y z
N MET A 1 14.77 -0.64 2.05
CA MET A 1 14.91 -1.75 1.06
C MET A 1 14.33 -1.24 -0.24
N LYS A 2 14.93 -1.54 -1.40
CA LYS A 2 14.38 -1.02 -2.66
C LYS A 2 13.09 -1.77 -3.03
N LEU A 3 12.15 -1.07 -3.69
CA LEU A 3 10.90 -1.70 -4.14
C LEU A 3 11.12 -2.80 -5.18
N GLN A 4 12.20 -2.74 -5.96
CA GLN A 4 12.54 -3.81 -6.89
C GLN A 4 12.93 -5.10 -6.15
N GLU A 5 13.75 -5.00 -5.11
CA GLU A 5 14.11 -6.14 -4.23
C GLU A 5 12.86 -6.73 -3.55
N LEU A 6 11.92 -5.87 -3.13
CA LEU A 6 10.64 -6.30 -2.60
C LEU A 6 9.84 -7.14 -3.60
N GLN A 7 9.79 -6.72 -4.87
CA GLN A 7 9.08 -7.47 -5.90
C GLN A 7 9.69 -8.85 -6.13
N GLU A 8 11.02 -8.94 -6.17
CA GLU A 8 11.73 -10.22 -6.32
C GLU A 8 11.39 -11.18 -5.17
N GLN A 9 11.52 -10.74 -3.91
CA GLN A 9 11.19 -11.56 -2.73
C GLN A 9 9.72 -12.02 -2.71
N LEU A 10 8.79 -11.17 -3.13
CA LEU A 10 7.38 -11.52 -3.23
C LEU A 10 7.16 -12.58 -4.33
N SER A 11 7.80 -12.41 -5.48
CA SER A 11 7.66 -13.33 -6.61
C SER A 11 8.30 -14.70 -6.37
N GLU A 12 9.41 -14.77 -5.63
CA GLU A 12 10.01 -16.04 -5.16
C GLU A 12 9.05 -16.86 -4.29
N LYS A 13 8.09 -16.19 -3.66
CA LYS A 13 7.05 -16.78 -2.79
C LYS A 13 5.71 -16.88 -3.51
N GLU A 14 5.73 -16.89 -4.84
CA GLU A 14 4.57 -17.07 -5.72
C GLU A 14 3.50 -15.97 -5.60
N PHE A 15 3.80 -14.82 -4.97
CA PHE A 15 2.94 -13.66 -5.10
C PHE A 15 3.04 -13.10 -6.52
N SER A 16 1.88 -12.86 -7.13
CA SER A 16 1.77 -12.11 -8.37
C SER A 16 2.08 -10.63 -8.10
N ALA A 17 3.37 -10.29 -8.17
CA ALA A 17 3.91 -8.97 -7.91
C ALA A 17 4.44 -8.34 -9.21
N THR A 18 4.17 -7.06 -9.44
CA THR A 18 4.66 -6.34 -10.63
C THR A 18 5.20 -4.98 -10.26
N TYR A 19 6.48 -4.75 -10.52
CA TYR A 19 7.12 -3.45 -10.34
C TYR A 19 6.78 -2.50 -11.50
N LYS A 20 6.41 -1.26 -11.19
CA LYS A 20 6.16 -0.20 -12.18
C LYS A 20 6.65 1.16 -11.67
N LYS A 21 7.25 1.94 -12.57
CA LYS A 21 7.53 3.36 -12.35
C LYS A 21 6.37 4.18 -12.88
N ILE A 22 5.72 4.95 -11.99
CA ILE A 22 4.67 5.89 -12.35
C ILE A 22 5.29 7.27 -12.44
N SER A 23 5.18 7.90 -13.60
CA SER A 23 5.64 9.27 -13.84
C SER A 23 4.58 9.99 -14.65
N ASN A 24 3.85 10.89 -14.00
CA ASN A 24 2.93 11.83 -14.65
C ASN A 24 3.04 13.20 -13.96
N ASP A 25 2.28 14.18 -14.45
CA ASP A 25 2.36 15.57 -13.97
C ASP A 25 2.03 15.75 -12.47
N THR A 26 1.38 14.76 -11.86
CA THR A 26 0.91 14.82 -10.46
C THR A 26 1.64 13.87 -9.53
N VAL A 27 2.24 12.80 -10.04
CA VAL A 27 2.86 11.72 -9.27
C VAL A 27 4.10 11.20 -9.99
N LYS A 28 5.23 11.25 -9.30
CA LYS A 28 6.46 10.53 -9.66
C LYS A 28 6.81 9.56 -8.53
N GLN A 29 6.49 8.28 -8.72
CA GLN A 29 6.60 7.26 -7.68
C GLN A 29 6.79 5.86 -8.26
N GLU A 30 7.62 5.06 -7.60
CA GLU A 30 7.78 3.63 -7.88
C GLU A 30 6.78 2.81 -7.08
N ARG A 31 6.26 1.72 -7.67
CA ARG A 31 5.23 0.88 -7.06
C ARG A 31 5.47 -0.61 -7.32
N VAL A 32 5.13 -1.45 -6.35
CA VAL A 32 5.00 -2.90 -6.54
C VAL A 32 3.55 -3.29 -6.38
N TYR A 33 2.87 -3.60 -7.49
CA TYR A 33 1.48 -4.02 -7.48
C TYR A 33 1.36 -5.48 -7.05
N LEU A 34 0.34 -5.78 -6.24
CA LEU A 34 -0.03 -7.14 -5.86
C LEU A 34 -1.37 -7.52 -6.50
N ASN A 35 -1.41 -8.61 -7.25
CA ASN A 35 -2.64 -9.15 -7.81
C ASN A 35 -3.23 -10.24 -6.88
N VAL A 36 -3.82 -9.79 -5.77
CA VAL A 36 -4.34 -10.68 -4.70
C VAL A 36 -5.87 -10.75 -4.65
N ASN A 37 -6.56 -9.68 -5.03
CA ASN A 37 -8.02 -9.65 -5.04
C ASN A 37 -8.52 -8.63 -6.08
N LYS A 38 -9.42 -9.06 -6.97
CA LYS A 38 -9.96 -8.24 -8.07
C LYS A 38 -10.75 -7.01 -7.58
N GLN A 39 -11.26 -7.02 -6.34
CA GLN A 39 -11.99 -5.89 -5.75
C GLN A 39 -11.09 -4.74 -5.32
N TYR A 40 -9.79 -4.99 -5.13
CA TYR A 40 -8.86 -4.01 -4.60
C TYR A 40 -7.75 -3.70 -5.59
N GLN A 41 -7.27 -2.46 -5.55
CA GLN A 41 -5.98 -2.08 -6.11
C GLN A 41 -4.97 -2.05 -4.97
N VAL A 42 -4.03 -2.98 -5.01
CA VAL A 42 -3.04 -3.19 -3.94
C VAL A 42 -1.65 -2.94 -4.50
N PHE A 43 -0.88 -2.08 -3.82
CA PHE A 43 0.51 -1.85 -4.20
C PHE A 43 1.34 -1.33 -3.04
N PHE A 44 2.62 -1.70 -3.01
CA PHE A 44 3.60 -1.07 -2.14
C PHE A 44 4.13 0.22 -2.75
N ILE A 45 4.46 1.17 -1.87
CA ILE A 45 5.28 2.34 -2.15
C ILE A 45 6.47 2.36 -1.19
N ASP A 46 7.51 3.10 -1.56
CA ASP A 46 8.53 3.48 -0.60
C ASP A 46 8.07 4.71 0.18
N PHE A 47 8.15 4.64 1.50
CA PHE A 47 7.86 5.74 2.41
C PHE A 47 8.86 5.72 3.56
N GLU A 48 9.71 6.75 3.63
CA GLU A 48 10.79 6.85 4.62
C GLU A 48 11.68 5.57 4.64
N ASP A 49 12.11 5.14 3.44
CA ASP A 49 12.95 3.96 3.17
C ASP A 49 12.35 2.59 3.58
N LYS A 50 11.02 2.57 3.82
CA LYS A 50 10.25 1.40 4.22
C LYS A 50 9.10 1.12 3.26
N PRO A 51 8.81 -0.16 2.97
CA PRO A 51 7.66 -0.51 2.15
C PRO A 51 6.36 -0.25 2.92
N PHE A 52 5.48 0.54 2.33
CA PHE A 52 4.13 0.78 2.84
C PHE A 52 3.10 0.24 1.85
N LEU A 53 2.21 -0.63 2.32
CA LEU A 53 1.15 -1.23 1.52
C LEU A 53 -0.03 -0.28 1.41
N LYS A 54 -0.36 0.13 0.19
CA LYS A 54 -1.59 0.85 -0.12
C LYS A 54 -2.66 -0.12 -0.63
N VAL A 55 -3.88 0.06 -0.15
CA VAL A 55 -5.05 -0.71 -0.56
C VAL A 55 -6.18 0.27 -0.83
N TYR A 56 -6.71 0.22 -2.05
CA TYR A 56 -7.86 1.01 -2.47
C TYR A 56 -8.92 0.08 -3.04
N ILE A 57 -10.18 0.51 -2.99
CA ILE A 57 -11.24 -0.12 -3.80
C ILE A 57 -10.88 0.07 -5.28
N LYS A 58 -10.84 -1.03 -6.03
CA LYS A 58 -10.57 -0.98 -7.46
C LYS A 58 -11.74 -0.29 -8.14
N ARG A 59 -11.42 0.74 -8.93
CA ARG A 59 -12.40 1.44 -9.77
C ARG A 59 -12.21 1.05 -11.23
N PRO A 60 -13.26 1.20 -12.07
CA PRO A 60 -13.15 1.02 -13.51
C PRO A 60 -12.09 1.94 -14.12
N GLU A 61 -11.58 1.53 -15.28
CA GLU A 61 -10.72 2.39 -16.10
C GLU A 61 -11.51 3.65 -16.52
N GLY A 62 -10.91 4.83 -16.40
CA GLY A 62 -11.56 6.11 -16.69
C GLY A 62 -12.34 6.75 -15.54
N PHE A 63 -12.34 6.16 -14.33
CA PHE A 63 -12.95 6.79 -13.16
C PHE A 63 -12.23 8.11 -12.78
N ASP A 64 -12.98 9.17 -12.47
CA ASP A 64 -12.38 10.45 -12.05
C ASP A 64 -11.90 10.39 -10.58
N PHE A 65 -10.59 10.28 -10.41
CA PHE A 65 -9.95 10.20 -9.10
C PHE A 65 -9.75 11.55 -8.41
N LYS A 66 -10.01 12.69 -9.07
CA LYS A 66 -9.62 14.03 -8.56
C LYS A 66 -10.24 14.36 -7.20
N ASN A 67 -11.43 13.82 -6.89
CA ASN A 67 -12.17 14.14 -5.67
C ASN A 67 -12.63 12.90 -4.88
N ILE A 68 -12.00 11.74 -5.07
CA ILE A 68 -12.38 10.55 -4.30
C ILE A 68 -12.07 10.77 -2.82
N LYS A 69 -13.12 10.74 -2.01
CA LYS A 69 -13.03 10.41 -0.58
C LYS A 69 -13.58 8.99 -0.42
N GLN A 70 -12.77 8.09 0.12
CA GLN A 70 -13.28 6.77 0.53
C GLN A 70 -14.31 6.99 1.64
N SER A 71 -15.46 6.31 1.56
CA SER A 71 -16.41 6.32 2.66
C SER A 71 -15.82 5.64 3.90
N GLU A 72 -16.44 5.80 5.07
CA GLU A 72 -16.01 5.09 6.28
C GLU A 72 -16.07 3.57 6.08
N LEU A 73 -17.11 3.07 5.42
CA LEU A 73 -17.25 1.66 5.06
C LEU A 73 -16.14 1.19 4.12
N GLU A 74 -15.82 1.95 3.07
CA GLU A 74 -14.73 1.61 2.15
C GLU A 74 -13.38 1.63 2.86
N THR A 75 -13.18 2.57 3.79
CA THR A 75 -11.98 2.65 4.62
C THR A 75 -11.85 1.41 5.50
N GLU A 76 -12.92 0.99 6.16
CA GLU A 76 -12.96 -0.23 6.98
C GLU A 76 -12.64 -1.48 6.14
N MET A 77 -13.25 -1.61 4.97
CA MET A 77 -12.97 -2.71 4.03
C MET A 77 -11.50 -2.74 3.62
N CYS A 78 -10.93 -1.59 3.25
CA CYS A 78 -9.52 -1.50 2.90
C CYS A 78 -8.59 -1.82 4.09
N LYS A 79 -8.95 -1.46 5.33
CA LYS A 79 -8.16 -1.78 6.53
C LYS A 79 -8.13 -3.28 6.77
N LYS A 80 -9.31 -3.92 6.73
CA LYS A 80 -9.45 -5.38 6.86
C LYS A 80 -8.67 -6.12 5.77
N ALA A 81 -8.79 -5.68 4.51
CA ALA A 81 -8.04 -6.26 3.40
C ALA A 81 -6.53 -6.11 3.56
N LYS A 82 -6.05 -4.90 3.89
CA LYS A 82 -4.62 -4.64 4.15
C LYS A 82 -4.09 -5.52 5.28
N PHE A 83 -4.83 -5.63 6.39
CA PHE A 83 -4.47 -6.49 7.51
C PHE A 83 -4.27 -7.95 7.10
N GLN A 84 -5.22 -8.49 6.33
CA GLN A 84 -5.18 -9.87 5.84
C GLN A 84 -4.01 -10.10 4.88
N ILE A 85 -3.76 -9.17 3.95
CA ILE A 85 -2.66 -9.26 3.00
C ILE A 85 -1.31 -9.23 3.72
N LEU A 86 -1.12 -8.33 4.69
CA LEU A 86 0.10 -8.27 5.48
C LEU A 86 0.33 -9.55 6.31
N LYS A 87 -0.74 -10.13 6.87
CA LYS A 87 -0.67 -11.43 7.54
C LYS A 87 -0.31 -12.56 6.58
N LEU A 88 -0.91 -12.58 5.38
CA LEU A 88 -0.61 -13.58 4.35
C LEU A 88 0.86 -13.56 3.95
N ILE A 89 1.40 -12.36 3.68
CA ILE A 89 2.81 -12.17 3.32
C ILE A 89 3.74 -12.67 4.44
N ARG A 90 3.42 -12.38 5.71
CA ARG A 90 4.19 -12.91 6.85
C ARG A 90 4.13 -14.43 6.97
N ASN A 91 2.94 -14.99 6.83
CA ASN A 91 2.73 -16.43 7.02
C ASN A 91 3.45 -17.26 5.96
N GLN A 92 3.64 -16.73 4.75
CA GLN A 92 4.43 -17.36 3.70
C GLN A 92 5.95 -17.20 3.89
N GLN A 93 6.38 -16.75 5.08
CA GLN A 93 7.78 -16.56 5.45
C GLN A 93 8.53 -15.64 4.46
N VAL A 94 7.85 -14.64 3.90
CA VAL A 94 8.52 -13.59 3.15
C VAL A 94 9.12 -12.64 4.19
N GLU A 95 10.42 -12.78 4.47
CA GLU A 95 11.14 -11.94 5.44
C GLU A 95 11.44 -10.55 4.87
N ILE A 96 10.37 -9.78 4.63
CA ILE A 96 10.46 -8.39 4.21
C ILE A 96 10.81 -7.54 5.42
N LYS A 97 12.05 -7.04 5.45
CA LYS A 97 12.51 -6.12 6.49
C LYS A 97 11.59 -4.89 6.56
N ASN A 98 11.18 -4.54 7.78
CA ASN A 98 10.35 -3.38 8.08
C ASN A 98 8.95 -3.37 7.43
N LEU A 99 8.40 -4.55 7.08
CA LEU A 99 7.00 -4.66 6.65
C LEU A 99 6.04 -4.27 7.79
N GLU A 100 5.05 -3.44 7.48
CA GLU A 100 4.08 -2.91 8.45
C GLU A 100 3.38 -3.99 9.28
N ALA A 101 3.52 -3.94 10.61
CA ALA A 101 2.90 -4.87 11.55
C ALA A 101 1.77 -4.21 12.33
N TYR A 102 0.67 -4.94 12.46
CA TYR A 102 -0.51 -4.52 13.20
C TYR A 102 -1.02 -5.73 13.97
N GLU A 103 -1.44 -5.53 15.22
CA GLU A 103 -2.00 -6.60 16.05
C GLU A 103 -3.46 -6.88 15.68
N LYS A 104 -4.21 -5.81 15.38
CA LYS A 104 -5.63 -5.82 15.00
C LYS A 104 -5.89 -4.91 13.79
N TRP A 105 -7.01 -5.10 13.12
CA TRP A 105 -7.28 -4.43 11.84
C TRP A 105 -7.64 -2.95 12.01
N GLU A 106 -8.15 -2.56 13.17
CA GLU A 106 -8.62 -1.22 13.50
C GLU A 106 -7.47 -0.19 13.46
N ASP A 107 -6.27 -0.63 13.85
CA ASP A 107 -5.06 0.21 13.92
C ASP A 107 -4.38 0.39 12.56
N VAL A 108 -4.83 -0.33 11.53
CA VAL A 108 -4.26 -0.29 10.19
C VAL A 108 -4.37 1.10 9.58
N LEU A 109 -3.26 1.60 9.06
CA LEU A 109 -3.20 2.87 8.33
C LEU A 109 -3.40 2.63 6.83
N ILE A 110 -4.32 3.36 6.19
CA ILE A 110 -4.54 3.31 4.72
C ILE A 110 -3.63 4.28 3.96
N ALA A 111 -3.22 5.36 4.62
CA ALA A 111 -2.24 6.32 4.12
C ALA A 111 -1.08 6.42 5.11
N PRO A 112 0.16 6.58 4.62
CA PRO A 112 1.30 6.81 5.49
C PRO A 112 1.10 8.12 6.24
N LYS A 113 1.40 8.13 7.54
CA LYS A 113 1.49 9.34 8.35
C LYS A 113 2.98 9.60 8.57
N SER A 114 3.50 10.70 8.03
CA SER A 114 4.87 11.12 8.42
C SER A 114 4.84 11.52 9.89
N GLY A 115 5.82 11.06 10.66
CA GLY A 115 5.99 11.46 12.06
C GLY A 115 6.34 12.94 12.23
N LYS A 116 6.47 13.71 11.15
CA LYS A 116 6.72 15.15 11.21
C LYS A 116 5.50 15.86 11.82
N LYS A 117 5.67 16.25 13.09
CA LYS A 117 4.88 17.29 13.78
C LYS A 117 4.45 18.37 12.78
N LYS A 118 3.18 18.78 12.85
CA LYS A 118 2.66 20.01 12.23
C LYS A 118 3.72 21.11 12.36
N ILE A 119 4.23 21.61 11.24
CA ILE A 119 4.79 22.96 11.23
C ILE A 119 3.55 23.86 11.28
N GLU A 120 3.24 24.38 12.47
CA GLU A 120 2.32 25.50 12.59
C GLU A 120 2.98 26.69 11.89
N ILE A 121 2.42 27.09 10.76
CA ILE A 121 2.68 28.42 10.22
C ILE A 121 1.82 29.33 11.08
N ILE A 122 2.45 30.01 12.03
CA ILE A 122 1.88 31.19 12.67
C ILE A 122 1.84 32.24 11.56
N ILE A 123 0.63 32.59 11.10
CA ILE A 123 0.37 33.73 10.20
C ILE A 123 0.36 35.00 11.04
#